data_AF-A0A428S527-F1
#
_entry.id   AF-A0A428S527-F1
#
_cell.length_a   1.000
_cell.length_b   1.000
_cell.length_c   1.000
_cell.angle_alpha   90.00
_cell.angle_beta   90.00
_cell.angle_gamma   90.00
#
_symmetry.space_group_name_H-M   'P 1'
#
loop_
_entity.id
_entity.type
_entity.pdbx_description
1 polymer ?
#
loop_
_entity_poly.entity_id
_entity_poly.type
_entity_poly.pdbx_seq_one_letter_code
_entity_poly.pdbx_strand_id
1 'polypeptide(L)'
;MRRCPHFTRTQLSQLQFSSFKTPFALSTENKSSNIFLSSSFPPPLSSWQSRPRRSWKSAGSGPPIAGLAIGSLISGIIGNKLGRINTFRVSSYISIVGIIIQSTSISSYWQLTVGRIVNSLSLGIIANTVPAYLAEVSPLFIRGTLVNAYQFSIGVGAVLINTANWGMHSRTDQWAYRLVIMLQIVQPIFFIAGSFFIPESPRWLLGKSRQEEALSAMETLRSGTPRDQLEREVNLIAAAAEENKALFNDLLHRLSRLQL
;
A
#
# COMPACT_ATOMS: atom_id res chain seq x y z
N MET A 1 -21.41 -12.19 -48.38
CA MET A 1 -20.80 -13.37 -47.74
C MET A 1 -19.31 -13.12 -47.53
N ARG A 2 -18.87 -12.95 -46.28
CA ARG A 2 -17.56 -13.39 -45.73
C ARG A 2 -17.55 -13.09 -44.23
N ARG A 3 -16.93 -14.01 -43.51
CA ARG A 3 -17.19 -14.40 -42.11
C ARG A 3 -16.53 -13.46 -41.10
N CYS A 4 -17.15 -13.29 -39.93
CA CYS A 4 -16.44 -12.95 -38.70
C CYS A 4 -15.47 -14.08 -38.33
N PRO A 5 -14.32 -13.76 -37.72
CA PRO A 5 -13.70 -14.63 -36.74
C PRO A 5 -13.72 -14.01 -35.35
N HIS A 6 -14.14 -14.84 -34.40
CA HIS A 6 -14.09 -14.65 -32.96
C HIS A 6 -12.78 -14.01 -32.45
N PHE A 7 -12.92 -12.95 -31.67
CA PHE A 7 -11.84 -12.43 -30.83
C PHE A 7 -11.99 -13.04 -29.43
N THR A 8 -11.10 -13.99 -29.13
CA THR A 8 -10.95 -14.66 -27.84
C THR A 8 -10.57 -13.68 -26.73
N ARG A 9 -11.10 -13.94 -25.52
CA ARG A 9 -11.06 -13.11 -24.30
C ARG A 9 -9.65 -12.90 -23.68
N THR A 10 -8.58 -13.13 -24.43
CA THR A 10 -7.20 -13.24 -23.91
C THR A 10 -6.26 -12.12 -24.40
N GLN A 11 -6.81 -11.02 -24.93
CA GLN A 11 -6.06 -9.86 -25.44
C GLN A 11 -6.25 -8.58 -24.60
N LEU A 12 -7.19 -8.55 -23.65
CA LEU A 12 -7.46 -7.37 -22.80
C LEU A 12 -6.51 -7.21 -21.60
N SER A 13 -5.71 -8.22 -21.25
CA SER A 13 -4.74 -8.14 -20.15
C SER A 13 -3.35 -7.62 -20.55
N GLN A 14 -3.06 -7.50 -21.85
CA GLN A 14 -1.77 -7.02 -22.36
C GLN A 14 -1.75 -5.52 -22.68
N LEU A 15 -2.90 -4.83 -22.69
CA LEU A 15 -3.00 -3.42 -23.07
C LEU A 15 -2.83 -2.41 -21.93
N GLN A 16 -2.78 -2.84 -20.66
CA GLN A 16 -2.54 -1.93 -19.53
C GLN A 16 -1.04 -1.74 -19.19
N PHE A 17 -0.14 -2.58 -19.71
CA PHE A 17 1.29 -2.52 -19.37
C PHE A 17 2.15 -1.74 -20.38
N SER A 18 1.60 -1.22 -21.48
CA SER A 18 2.39 -0.57 -22.54
C SER A 18 2.47 0.96 -22.48
N SER A 19 1.70 1.64 -21.61
CA SER A 19 1.65 3.11 -21.57
C SER A 19 2.79 3.79 -20.78
N PHE A 20 3.82 3.05 -20.37
CA PHE A 20 5.02 3.62 -19.75
C PHE A 20 6.29 3.29 -20.56
N LYS A 21 6.20 3.42 -21.89
CA LYS A 21 7.37 3.53 -22.76
C LYS A 21 7.50 4.99 -23.21
N THR A 22 8.56 5.63 -22.73
CA THR A 22 9.15 6.85 -23.31
C THR A 22 9.10 6.85 -24.84
N PRO A 23 8.67 7.93 -25.51
CA PRO A 23 8.95 8.07 -26.93
C PRO A 23 10.35 8.69 -27.09
N PHE A 24 11.33 7.82 -27.34
CA PHE A 24 12.57 8.21 -28.01
C PHE A 24 12.48 7.62 -29.42
N ALA A 25 12.13 8.45 -30.41
CA ALA A 25 12.49 8.27 -31.82
C ALA A 25 12.19 9.53 -32.65
N LEU A 26 13.27 10.23 -33.00
CA LEU A 26 13.59 10.85 -34.30
C LEU A 26 12.60 11.83 -34.96
N SER A 27 13.01 13.10 -35.02
CA SER A 27 12.85 13.91 -36.23
C SER A 27 14.20 14.55 -36.57
N THR A 28 14.83 14.03 -37.61
CA THR A 28 15.94 14.68 -38.31
C THR A 28 15.34 15.58 -39.39
N GLU A 29 15.22 16.89 -39.15
CA GLU A 29 15.15 17.83 -40.26
C GLU A 29 15.63 19.25 -39.87
N ASN A 30 16.84 19.53 -40.36
CA ASN A 30 17.28 20.75 -41.03
C ASN A 30 16.96 22.14 -40.42
N LYS A 31 17.97 22.65 -39.71
CA LYS A 31 18.49 24.02 -39.65
C LYS A 31 17.86 25.05 -40.61
N SER A 32 17.25 26.10 -40.05
CA SER A 32 17.50 27.54 -40.29
C SER A 32 16.23 28.41 -40.25
N SER A 33 16.43 29.67 -39.84
CA SER A 33 15.45 30.74 -39.57
C SER A 33 14.81 30.69 -38.16
N ASN A 34 15.54 31.13 -37.14
CA ASN A 34 15.63 32.52 -36.66
C ASN A 34 14.41 32.96 -35.85
N ILE A 35 14.74 33.65 -34.75
CA ILE A 35 13.92 34.61 -34.00
C ILE A 35 13.18 33.99 -32.80
N PHE A 36 13.56 34.51 -31.63
CA PHE A 36 13.05 34.32 -30.27
C PHE A 36 13.78 33.35 -29.33
N LEU A 37 14.25 33.95 -28.23
CA LEU A 37 14.71 33.37 -26.96
C LEU A 37 16.19 32.99 -26.85
N SER A 38 17.06 33.99 -26.99
CA SER A 38 18.31 34.01 -26.22
C SER A 38 17.98 34.26 -24.75
N SER A 39 18.23 33.27 -23.89
CA SER A 39 19.04 33.41 -22.67
C SER A 39 18.90 32.16 -21.81
N SER A 40 20.03 31.51 -21.56
CA SER A 40 20.26 30.54 -20.47
C SER A 40 19.78 29.10 -20.69
N PHE A 41 20.42 28.43 -21.64
CA PHE A 41 20.53 26.97 -21.64
C PHE A 41 21.29 26.52 -20.37
N PRO A 42 20.86 25.48 -19.63
CA PRO A 42 21.62 24.99 -18.49
C PRO A 42 23.00 24.45 -18.95
N PRO A 43 24.04 24.50 -18.09
CA PRO A 43 25.37 24.02 -18.44
C PRO A 43 25.36 22.53 -18.81
N PRO A 44 26.37 22.05 -19.56
CA PRO A 44 26.40 20.68 -20.08
C PRO A 44 26.26 19.63 -18.97
N LEU A 45 25.42 18.63 -19.22
CA LEU A 45 25.04 17.51 -18.34
C LEU A 45 26.20 16.65 -17.81
N SER A 46 27.45 16.92 -18.22
CA SER A 46 28.64 16.15 -17.79
C SER A 46 29.08 16.44 -16.35
N SER A 47 28.69 17.58 -15.77
CA SER A 47 29.10 17.99 -14.42
C SER A 47 28.16 17.52 -13.30
N TRP A 48 26.94 17.07 -13.64
CA TRP A 48 25.89 16.69 -12.67
C TRP A 48 25.83 15.19 -12.35
N GLN A 49 26.86 14.42 -12.72
CA GLN A 49 26.86 12.99 -12.51
C GLN A 49 28.11 12.52 -11.75
N SER A 50 28.18 12.90 -10.47
CA SER A 50 28.83 12.05 -9.47
C SER A 50 28.10 10.71 -9.46
N ARG A 51 28.58 9.74 -10.25
CA ARG A 51 28.01 8.40 -10.32
C ARG A 51 28.40 7.65 -9.05
N PRO A 52 27.53 7.49 -8.02
CA PRO A 52 27.86 6.57 -6.95
C PRO A 52 28.11 5.19 -7.56
N ARG A 53 29.10 4.46 -7.05
CA ARG A 53 29.47 3.09 -7.49
C ARG A 53 28.21 2.30 -7.83
N ARG A 54 28.14 1.65 -9.00
CA ARG A 54 26.93 0.98 -9.53
C ARG A 54 26.19 0.09 -8.51
N SER A 55 26.92 -0.55 -7.60
CA SER A 55 26.37 -1.39 -6.53
C SER A 55 25.47 -0.64 -5.54
N TRP A 56 25.76 0.62 -5.23
CA TRP A 56 25.08 1.39 -4.18
C TRP A 56 23.73 1.91 -4.64
N LYS A 57 23.54 2.15 -5.94
CA LYS A 57 22.22 2.52 -6.48
C LYS A 57 21.24 1.34 -6.40
N SER A 58 21.69 0.15 -6.81
CA SER A 58 20.86 -1.07 -6.78
C SER A 58 20.51 -1.50 -5.35
N ALA A 59 21.49 -1.44 -4.44
CA ALA A 59 21.28 -1.74 -3.03
C ALA A 59 20.34 -0.75 -2.34
N GLY A 60 20.07 0.43 -2.91
CA GLY A 60 19.20 1.44 -2.31
C GLY A 60 17.71 1.19 -2.58
N SER A 61 17.38 0.59 -3.72
CA SER A 61 15.99 0.35 -4.15
C SER A 61 15.55 -1.11 -4.04
N GLY A 62 16.46 -2.08 -4.19
CA GLY A 62 16.14 -3.51 -4.16
C GLY A 62 15.65 -4.02 -2.79
N PRO A 63 16.41 -3.84 -1.70
CA PRO A 63 16.05 -4.39 -0.39
C PRO A 63 14.70 -3.90 0.17
N PRO A 64 14.29 -2.63 0.01
CA PRO A 64 12.94 -2.18 0.36
C PRO A 64 11.82 -3.00 -0.30
N ILE A 65 11.98 -3.35 -1.58
CA ILE A 65 10.98 -4.15 -2.33
C ILE A 65 10.90 -5.57 -1.76
N ALA A 66 12.04 -6.16 -1.40
CA ALA A 66 12.06 -7.46 -0.73
C ALA A 66 11.34 -7.39 0.63
N GLY A 67 11.57 -6.32 1.40
CA GLY A 67 10.85 -6.05 2.66
C GLY A 67 9.34 -5.96 2.45
N LEU A 68 8.89 -5.23 1.42
CA LEU A 68 7.48 -5.10 1.06
C LEU A 68 6.83 -6.45 0.71
N ALA A 69 7.54 -7.27 -0.07
CA ALA A 69 7.07 -8.60 -0.47
C ALA A 69 6.91 -9.53 0.74
N ILE A 70 7.92 -9.57 1.62
CA ILE A 70 7.87 -10.36 2.86
C ILE A 70 6.73 -9.87 3.76
N GLY A 71 6.57 -8.55 3.91
CA GLY A 71 5.50 -7.96 4.72
C GLY A 71 4.12 -8.32 4.20
N SER A 72 3.96 -8.34 2.87
CA SER A 72 2.71 -8.72 2.21
C SER A 72 2.32 -10.17 2.49
N LEU A 73 3.28 -11.10 2.48
CA LEU A 73 3.03 -12.51 2.78
C LEU A 73 2.62 -12.73 4.24
N ILE A 74 3.28 -12.03 5.17
CA ILE A 74 3.02 -12.16 6.61
C ILE A 74 1.67 -11.50 6.99
N SER A 75 1.23 -10.50 6.22
CA SER A 75 0.01 -9.73 6.49
C SER A 75 -1.24 -10.57 6.69
N GLY A 76 -1.41 -11.66 5.93
CA GLY A 76 -2.57 -12.54 6.02
C GLY A 76 -2.65 -13.28 7.35
N ILE A 77 -1.50 -13.78 7.84
CA ILE A 77 -1.42 -14.51 9.12
C ILE A 77 -1.66 -13.56 10.29
N ILE A 78 -0.99 -12.40 10.26
CA ILE A 78 -1.10 -11.37 11.31
C ILE A 78 -2.53 -10.84 11.37
N GLY A 79 -3.12 -10.48 10.22
CA GLY A 79 -4.47 -9.91 10.16
C GLY A 79 -5.55 -10.88 10.66
N ASN A 80 -5.40 -12.19 10.41
CA ASN A 80 -6.34 -13.19 10.89
C ASN A 80 -6.21 -13.43 12.40
N LYS A 81 -4.99 -13.42 12.95
CA LYS A 81 -4.75 -13.69 14.38
C LYS A 81 -5.05 -12.51 15.29
N LEU A 82 -4.55 -11.32 14.94
CA LEU A 82 -4.53 -10.15 15.82
C LEU A 82 -5.73 -9.22 15.62
N GLY A 83 -6.46 -9.33 14.52
CA GLY A 83 -7.51 -8.39 14.13
C GLY A 83 -6.99 -7.31 13.20
N ARG A 84 -7.89 -6.52 12.61
CA ARG A 84 -7.52 -5.57 11.54
C ARG A 84 -6.96 -4.28 12.14
N ILE A 85 -7.60 -3.71 13.17
CA ILE A 85 -7.15 -2.46 13.80
C ILE A 85 -5.89 -2.68 14.64
N ASN A 86 -5.81 -3.80 15.37
CA ASN A 86 -4.57 -4.16 16.07
C ASN A 86 -3.39 -4.36 15.12
N THR A 87 -3.63 -4.89 13.91
CA THR A 87 -2.59 -4.98 12.88
C THR A 87 -2.10 -3.60 12.43
N PHE A 88 -2.99 -2.59 12.33
CA PHE A 88 -2.57 -1.21 12.06
C PHE A 88 -1.66 -0.65 13.15
N ARG A 89 -2.00 -0.88 14.43
CA ARG A 89 -1.19 -0.44 15.57
C ARG A 89 0.20 -1.07 15.55
N VAL A 90 0.26 -2.40 15.47
CA VAL A 90 1.54 -3.15 15.43
C VAL A 90 2.40 -2.72 14.24
N SER A 91 1.80 -2.61 13.06
CA SER A 91 2.53 -2.19 11.86
C SER A 91 3.05 -0.75 12.01
N SER A 92 2.27 0.15 12.59
CA SER A 92 2.69 1.53 12.82
C SER A 92 3.89 1.61 13.78
N TYR A 93 3.91 0.82 14.86
CA TYR A 93 5.08 0.73 15.74
C TYR A 93 6.33 0.21 15.00
N ILE A 94 6.19 -0.83 14.17
CA ILE A 94 7.30 -1.36 13.35
C ILE A 94 7.82 -0.28 12.39
N SER A 95 6.93 0.50 11.78
CA SER A 95 7.32 1.62 10.90
C SER A 95 8.10 2.69 11.65
N ILE A 96 7.63 3.10 12.84
CA ILE A 96 8.32 4.10 13.68
C ILE A 96 9.74 3.62 14.03
N VAL A 97 9.90 2.36 14.44
CA VAL A 97 11.22 1.77 14.70
C VAL A 97 12.11 1.82 13.45
N GLY A 98 11.57 1.47 12.28
CA GLY A 98 12.27 1.56 11.01
C GLY A 98 12.70 2.99 10.64
N ILE A 99 11.87 3.99 10.92
CA ILE A 99 12.17 5.41 10.69
C ILE A 99 13.26 5.90 11.65
N ILE A 100 13.20 5.54 12.93
CA ILE A 100 14.22 5.89 13.94
C ILE A 100 15.58 5.32 13.54
N ILE A 101 15.63 4.06 13.10
CA ILE A 101 16.87 3.42 12.62
C ILE A 101 17.45 4.17 11.41
N GLN A 102 16.60 4.62 10.49
CA GLN A 102 17.02 5.43 9.34
C GLN A 102 17.54 6.81 9.76
N SER A 103 16.88 7.49 10.72
CA SER A 103 17.27 8.82 11.16
C SER A 103 18.59 8.85 11.93
N THR A 104 18.90 7.78 12.68
CA THR A 104 20.13 7.66 13.48
C THR A 104 21.32 7.18 12.64
N SER A 105 21.13 6.89 11.35
CA SER A 105 22.22 6.47 10.46
C SER A 105 23.12 7.65 10.09
N ILE A 106 24.28 7.74 10.75
CA ILE A 106 25.27 8.81 10.57
C ILE A 106 26.39 8.40 9.61
N SER A 107 26.90 7.16 9.71
CA SER A 107 28.14 6.76 9.00
C SER A 107 28.08 5.43 8.23
N SER A 108 26.99 4.65 8.34
CA SER A 108 26.88 3.32 7.70
C SER A 108 25.67 3.20 6.79
N TYR A 109 25.94 3.02 5.49
CA TYR A 109 24.91 2.75 4.47
C TYR A 109 24.09 1.48 4.74
N TRP A 110 24.69 0.48 5.39
CA TRP A 110 24.00 -0.76 5.75
C TRP A 110 22.91 -0.51 6.80
N GLN A 111 23.15 0.39 7.75
CA GLN A 111 22.14 0.75 8.75
C GLN A 111 20.94 1.46 8.13
N LEU A 112 21.17 2.38 7.19
CA LEU A 112 20.10 3.02 6.41
C LEU A 112 19.29 1.97 5.63
N THR A 113 19.98 1.02 5.00
CA THR A 113 19.36 -0.05 4.21
C THR A 113 18.48 -0.95 5.08
N VAL A 114 18.97 -1.38 6.25
CA VAL A 114 18.19 -2.19 7.20
C VAL A 114 16.96 -1.43 7.68
N GLY A 115 17.10 -0.15 8.05
CA GLY A 115 15.97 0.67 8.47
C GLY A 115 14.90 0.81 7.37
N ARG A 116 15.30 0.93 6.10
CA ARG A 116 14.37 0.94 4.96
C ARG A 116 13.66 -0.39 4.76
N ILE A 117 14.35 -1.53 4.96
CA ILE A 117 13.73 -2.86 4.88
C ILE A 117 12.65 -3.00 5.95
N VAL A 118 12.95 -2.64 7.20
CA VAL A 118 12.00 -2.72 8.33
C VAL A 118 10.80 -1.81 8.09
N ASN A 119 11.03 -0.58 7.63
CA ASN A 119 9.93 0.33 7.31
C ASN A 119 9.07 -0.20 6.13
N SER A 120 9.70 -0.79 5.13
CA SER A 120 8.99 -1.37 3.97
C SER A 120 8.23 -2.65 4.33
N LEU A 121 8.71 -3.41 5.31
CA LEU A 121 8.00 -4.56 5.87
C LEU A 121 6.65 -4.12 6.45
N SER A 122 6.66 -3.06 7.28
CA SER A 122 5.42 -2.48 7.81
C SER A 122 4.48 -1.99 6.71
N LEU A 123 5.01 -1.29 5.71
CA LEU A 123 4.23 -0.82 4.57
C LEU A 123 3.54 -1.98 3.82
N GLY A 124 4.23 -3.12 3.66
CA GLY A 124 3.69 -4.30 3.01
C GLY A 124 2.54 -4.95 3.79
N ILE A 125 2.62 -4.91 5.12
CA ILE A 125 1.52 -5.38 5.98
C ILE A 125 0.31 -4.47 5.80
N ILE A 126 0.49 -3.15 5.98
CA ILE A 126 -0.58 -2.15 5.90
C ILE A 126 -1.24 -2.15 4.51
N ALA A 127 -0.46 -2.24 3.44
CA ALA A 127 -0.95 -2.22 2.06
C ALA A 127 -1.95 -3.34 1.75
N ASN A 128 -1.89 -4.48 2.45
CA ASN A 128 -2.86 -5.57 2.31
C ASN A 128 -3.96 -5.51 3.37
N THR A 129 -3.63 -5.04 4.58
CA THR A 129 -4.59 -4.98 5.69
C THR A 129 -5.66 -3.91 5.48
N VAL A 130 -5.28 -2.71 4.98
CA VAL A 130 -6.19 -1.57 4.77
C VAL A 130 -7.29 -1.84 3.73
N PRO A 131 -6.99 -2.25 2.48
CA PRO A 131 -8.05 -2.50 1.50
C PRO A 131 -8.98 -3.64 1.91
N ALA A 132 -8.47 -4.64 2.63
CA ALA A 132 -9.31 -5.69 3.19
C ALA A 132 -10.23 -5.19 4.31
N TYR A 133 -9.75 -4.31 5.19
CA TYR A 133 -10.61 -3.65 6.18
C TYR A 133 -11.72 -2.85 5.49
N LEU A 134 -11.36 -2.05 4.47
CA LEU A 134 -12.32 -1.30 3.68
C LEU A 134 -13.33 -2.22 2.98
N ALA A 135 -12.90 -3.37 2.46
CA ALA A 135 -13.79 -4.34 1.85
C ALA A 135 -14.77 -4.99 2.86
N GLU A 136 -14.39 -5.13 4.12
CA GLU A 136 -15.23 -5.70 5.19
C GLU A 136 -16.24 -4.69 5.75
N VAL A 137 -15.86 -3.42 5.81
CA VAL A 137 -16.68 -2.34 6.38
C VAL A 137 -17.60 -1.67 5.36
N SER A 138 -17.21 -1.67 4.08
CA SER A 138 -17.92 -0.90 3.06
C SER A 138 -19.23 -1.56 2.57
N PRO A 139 -20.29 -0.75 2.37
CA PRO A 139 -21.43 -1.15 1.55
C PRO A 139 -21.00 -1.46 0.13
N LEU A 140 -21.67 -2.40 -0.53
CA LEU A 140 -21.31 -2.87 -1.89
C LEU A 140 -21.25 -1.72 -2.91
N PHE A 141 -22.11 -0.72 -2.78
CA PHE A 141 -22.21 0.38 -3.74
C PHE A 141 -21.02 1.36 -3.70
N ILE A 142 -20.45 1.64 -2.52
CA ILE A 142 -19.40 2.67 -2.34
C ILE A 142 -18.00 2.08 -2.11
N ARG A 143 -17.87 0.74 -2.08
CA ARG A 143 -16.59 0.05 -1.84
C ARG A 143 -15.48 0.53 -2.77
N GLY A 144 -15.79 0.71 -4.06
CA GLY A 144 -14.82 1.20 -5.04
C GLY A 144 -14.32 2.61 -4.73
N THR A 145 -15.22 3.52 -4.38
CA THR A 145 -14.89 4.90 -4.02
C THR A 145 -14.00 4.96 -2.76
N LEU A 146 -14.28 4.15 -1.75
CA LEU A 146 -13.47 4.11 -0.51
C LEU A 146 -12.04 3.61 -0.75
N VAL A 147 -11.86 2.58 -1.58
CA VAL A 147 -10.54 2.06 -1.94
C VAL A 147 -9.76 3.09 -2.77
N ASN A 148 -10.43 3.78 -3.71
CA ASN A 148 -9.80 4.85 -4.49
C ASN A 148 -9.42 6.06 -3.61
N ALA A 149 -10.25 6.43 -2.62
CA ALA A 149 -9.94 7.49 -1.67
C ALA A 149 -8.67 7.17 -0.86
N TYR A 150 -8.51 5.90 -0.44
CA TYR A 150 -7.27 5.43 0.18
C TYR A 150 -6.08 5.58 -0.76
N GLN A 151 -6.17 5.14 -2.01
CA GLN A 151 -5.09 5.29 -2.98
C GLN A 151 -4.74 6.76 -3.28
N PHE A 152 -5.76 7.63 -3.32
CA PHE A 152 -5.59 9.06 -3.49
C PHE A 152 -4.80 9.67 -2.33
N SER A 153 -5.10 9.28 -1.08
CA SER A 153 -4.36 9.75 0.10
C SER A 153 -2.87 9.42 0.05
N ILE A 154 -2.50 8.24 -0.46
CA ILE A 154 -1.10 7.84 -0.68
C ILE A 154 -0.44 8.78 -1.72
N GLY A 155 -1.16 9.09 -2.79
CA GLY A 155 -0.69 10.02 -3.82
C GLY A 155 -0.42 11.42 -3.28
N VAL A 156 -1.35 11.97 -2.48
CA VAL A 156 -1.18 13.28 -1.82
C VAL A 156 0.06 13.27 -0.93
N GLY A 157 0.25 12.22 -0.13
CA GLY A 157 1.45 12.06 0.69
C GLY A 157 2.75 12.07 -0.13
N ALA A 158 2.76 11.37 -1.27
CA ALA A 158 3.92 11.35 -2.16
C ALA A 158 4.22 12.75 -2.75
N VAL A 159 3.20 13.53 -3.12
CA VAL A 159 3.38 14.90 -3.63
C VAL A 159 3.97 15.82 -2.55
N LEU A 160 3.48 15.71 -1.30
CA LEU A 160 4.01 16.50 -0.18
C LEU A 160 5.49 16.21 0.09
N ILE A 161 5.88 14.93 0.11
CA ILE A 161 7.28 14.52 0.32
C ILE A 161 8.18 15.00 -0.82
N ASN A 162 7.73 14.88 -2.08
CA ASN A 162 8.50 15.34 -3.23
C ASN A 162 8.65 16.87 -3.25
N THR A 163 7.62 17.61 -2.84
CA THR A 163 7.69 19.07 -2.71
C THR A 163 8.67 19.49 -1.61
N ALA A 164 8.65 18.82 -0.47
CA ALA A 164 9.61 19.04 0.61
C ALA A 164 11.05 18.71 0.18
N ASN A 165 11.23 17.64 -0.61
CA ASN A 165 12.52 17.26 -1.17
C ASN A 165 13.05 18.35 -2.13
N TRP A 166 12.19 18.84 -3.04
CA TRP A 166 12.54 19.92 -3.95
C TRP A 166 12.93 21.21 -3.21
N GLY A 167 12.19 21.59 -2.17
CA GLY A 167 12.51 22.76 -1.34
C GLY A 167 13.84 22.65 -0.58
N MET A 168 14.30 21.42 -0.29
CA MET A 168 15.57 21.17 0.41
C MET A 168 16.74 20.92 -0.53
N HIS A 169 16.52 20.89 -1.85
CA HIS A 169 17.57 20.61 -2.85
C HIS A 169 18.75 21.60 -2.77
N SER A 170 18.50 22.87 -2.44
CA SER A 170 19.54 23.91 -2.39
C SER A 170 20.43 23.81 -1.14
N ARG A 171 20.08 22.99 -0.15
CA ARG A 171 20.84 22.81 1.09
C ARG A 171 21.73 21.58 1.03
N THR A 172 23.03 21.76 1.27
CA THR A 172 24.03 20.68 1.35
C THR A 172 24.28 20.16 2.77
N ASP A 173 23.50 20.64 3.74
CA ASP A 173 23.64 20.25 5.14
C ASP A 173 23.19 18.81 5.39
N GLN A 174 23.83 18.13 6.36
CA GLN A 174 23.41 16.79 6.80
C GLN A 174 21.95 16.75 7.30
N TRP A 175 21.39 17.89 7.70
CA TRP A 175 20.00 17.98 8.12
C TRP A 175 19.01 17.95 6.96
N ALA A 176 19.44 18.25 5.73
CA ALA A 176 18.55 18.32 4.58
C ALA A 176 17.88 16.97 4.28
N TYR A 177 18.64 15.87 4.27
CA TYR A 177 18.09 14.53 4.03
C TYR A 177 17.34 13.97 5.26
N ARG A 178 17.75 14.34 6.48
CA ARG A 178 17.13 13.85 7.72
C ARG A 178 15.74 14.39 7.93
N LEU A 179 15.52 15.67 7.61
CA LEU A 179 14.20 16.29 7.70
C LEU A 179 13.19 15.59 6.79
N VAL A 180 13.61 15.21 5.57
CA VAL A 180 12.75 14.45 4.64
C VAL A 180 12.43 13.05 5.18
N ILE A 181 13.38 12.39 5.85
CA ILE A 181 13.13 11.09 6.52
C ILE A 181 12.16 11.26 7.69
N MET A 182 12.32 12.31 8.49
CA MET A 182 11.44 12.59 9.63
C MET A 182 10.00 12.91 9.21
N LEU A 183 9.80 13.58 8.06
CA LEU A 183 8.46 13.84 7.53
C LEU A 183 7.66 12.54 7.27
N GLN A 184 8.33 11.40 7.05
CA GLN A 184 7.67 10.12 6.89
C GLN A 184 6.95 9.64 8.17
N ILE A 185 7.35 10.12 9.36
CA ILE A 185 6.75 9.69 10.64
C ILE A 185 5.30 10.14 10.80
N VAL A 186 4.86 11.12 10.00
CA VAL A 186 3.48 11.61 10.01
C VAL A 186 2.50 10.48 9.68
N GLN A 187 2.84 9.58 8.75
CA GLN A 187 1.97 8.49 8.33
C GLN A 187 1.66 7.48 9.46
N PRO A 188 2.64 6.86 10.15
CA PRO A 188 2.35 5.93 11.23
C PRO A 188 1.67 6.60 12.42
N ILE A 189 1.96 7.88 12.71
CA ILE A 189 1.27 8.63 13.77
C ILE A 189 -0.22 8.78 13.42
N PHE A 190 -0.53 9.12 12.17
CA PHE A 190 -1.91 9.21 11.69
C PHE A 190 -2.66 7.88 11.84
N PHE A 191 -2.02 6.75 11.53
CA PHE A 191 -2.64 5.44 11.72
C PHE A 191 -2.86 5.09 13.20
N ILE A 192 -1.91 5.41 14.09
CA ILE A 192 -2.07 5.19 15.53
C ILE A 192 -3.24 6.02 16.06
N ALA A 193 -3.28 7.32 15.73
CA ALA A 193 -4.36 8.21 16.13
C ALA A 193 -5.71 7.74 15.59
N GLY A 194 -5.78 7.38 14.31
CA GLY A 194 -7.00 6.85 13.68
C GLY A 194 -7.47 5.52 14.29
N SER A 195 -6.54 4.69 14.78
CA SER A 195 -6.88 3.39 15.38
C SER A 195 -7.70 3.48 16.68
N PHE A 196 -7.77 4.64 17.32
CA PHE A 196 -8.58 4.84 18.53
C PHE A 196 -10.04 5.19 18.22
N PHE A 197 -10.31 5.74 17.03
CA PHE A 197 -11.66 6.16 16.63
C PHE A 197 -12.42 5.11 15.81
N ILE A 198 -11.71 4.11 15.28
CA ILE A 198 -12.26 3.16 14.30
C ILE A 198 -12.58 1.82 14.98
N PRO A 199 -13.81 1.29 14.84
CA PRO A 199 -14.16 -0.02 15.39
C PRO A 199 -13.49 -1.17 14.64
N GLU A 200 -13.31 -2.31 15.31
CA GLU A 200 -12.81 -3.53 14.67
C GLU A 200 -13.76 -4.06 13.60
N SER A 201 -13.22 -4.85 12.67
CA SER A 201 -14.01 -5.42 11.58
C SER A 201 -15.10 -6.38 12.10
N PRO A 202 -16.39 -6.17 11.75
CA PRO A 202 -17.48 -7.05 12.19
C PRO A 202 -17.28 -8.51 11.78
N ARG A 203 -16.72 -8.75 10.58
CA ARG A 203 -16.45 -10.11 10.08
C ARG A 203 -15.40 -10.83 10.94
N TRP A 204 -14.37 -10.10 11.37
CA TRP A 204 -13.33 -10.67 12.23
C TRP A 204 -13.87 -10.99 13.63
N LEU A 205 -14.71 -10.10 14.19
CA LEU A 205 -15.36 -10.30 15.49
C LEU A 205 -16.28 -11.52 15.51
N LEU A 206 -17.06 -11.73 14.44
CA LEU A 206 -17.88 -12.93 14.27
C LEU A 206 -17.03 -14.19 14.14
N GLY A 207 -15.87 -14.10 13.48
CA GLY A 207 -14.91 -15.20 13.41
C GLY A 207 -14.34 -15.63 14.77
N LYS A 208 -14.39 -14.74 15.78
CA LYS A 208 -13.94 -14.93 17.17
C LYS A 208 -15.09 -15.20 18.16
N SER A 209 -16.30 -15.45 17.66
CA SER A 209 -17.51 -15.68 18.48
C SER A 209 -17.89 -14.50 19.39
N ARG A 210 -17.52 -13.27 19.02
CA ARG A 210 -17.84 -12.04 19.76
C ARG A 210 -18.99 -11.28 19.08
N GLN A 211 -20.20 -11.79 19.23
CA GLN A 211 -21.38 -11.26 18.54
C GLN A 211 -21.78 -9.86 19.04
N GLU A 212 -21.71 -9.59 20.35
CA GLU A 212 -22.08 -8.27 20.91
C GLU A 212 -21.14 -7.13 20.45
N GLU A 213 -19.84 -7.40 20.40
CA GLU A 213 -18.85 -6.45 19.87
C GLU A 213 -19.09 -6.22 18.36
N ALA A 214 -19.46 -7.26 17.62
CA ALA A 214 -19.77 -7.16 16.19
C ALA A 214 -21.04 -6.31 15.95
N LEU A 215 -22.06 -6.45 16.79
CA LEU A 215 -23.27 -5.63 16.76
C LEU A 215 -22.95 -4.15 16.99
N SER A 216 -22.20 -3.86 18.05
CA SER A 216 -21.78 -2.48 18.40
C SER A 216 -20.96 -1.84 17.28
N ALA A 217 -20.08 -2.61 16.63
CA ALA A 217 -19.33 -2.17 15.47
C ALA A 217 -20.24 -1.89 14.26
N MET A 218 -21.23 -2.74 13.98
CA MET A 218 -22.18 -2.50 12.90
C MET A 218 -23.09 -1.29 13.16
N GLU A 219 -23.53 -1.08 14.41
CA GLU A 219 -24.31 0.10 14.80
C GLU A 219 -23.52 1.40 14.52
N THR A 220 -22.22 1.38 14.82
CA THR A 220 -21.32 2.52 14.55
C THR A 220 -21.13 2.75 13.04
N LEU A 221 -21.04 1.67 12.26
CA LEU A 221 -20.80 1.73 10.81
C LEU A 221 -22.05 2.09 9.99
N ARG A 222 -23.24 1.69 10.45
CA ARG A 222 -24.54 1.94 9.80
C ARG A 222 -25.48 2.72 10.73
N SER A 223 -25.05 3.92 11.09
CA SER A 223 -25.88 4.85 11.85
C SER A 223 -27.22 5.10 11.13
N GLY A 224 -28.33 4.75 11.79
CA GLY A 224 -29.69 4.94 11.29
C GLY A 224 -30.47 3.68 10.89
N THR A 225 -29.89 2.48 11.00
CA THR A 225 -30.63 1.23 10.79
C THR A 225 -31.16 0.69 12.13
N PRO A 226 -32.40 0.19 12.22
CA PRO A 226 -32.93 -0.41 13.45
C PRO A 226 -32.08 -1.59 13.92
N ARG A 227 -31.87 -1.69 15.25
CA ARG A 227 -31.06 -2.74 15.87
C ARG A 227 -31.52 -4.16 15.49
N ASP A 228 -32.83 -4.39 15.44
CA ASP A 228 -33.41 -5.69 15.06
C ASP A 228 -32.99 -6.13 13.65
N GLN A 229 -32.84 -5.18 12.72
CA GLN A 229 -32.41 -5.47 11.36
C GLN A 229 -30.91 -5.77 11.31
N LEU A 230 -30.11 -5.06 12.11
CA LEU A 230 -28.68 -5.36 12.28
C LEU A 230 -28.46 -6.75 12.89
N GLU A 231 -29.20 -7.11 13.94
CA GLU A 231 -29.12 -8.43 14.58
C GLU A 231 -29.43 -9.55 13.60
N ARG A 232 -30.47 -9.39 12.75
CA ARG A 232 -30.75 -10.34 11.68
C ARG A 232 -29.59 -10.45 10.68
N GLU A 233 -29.02 -9.33 10.23
CA GLU A 233 -27.89 -9.35 9.30
C GLU A 233 -26.65 -10.01 9.91
N VAL A 234 -26.35 -9.73 11.18
CA VAL A 234 -25.22 -10.31 11.91
C VAL A 234 -25.38 -11.82 12.03
N ASN A 235 -26.58 -12.28 12.38
CA ASN A 235 -26.89 -13.70 12.49
C ASN A 235 -26.78 -14.42 11.13
N LEU A 236 -27.23 -13.79 10.05
CA LEU A 236 -27.07 -14.33 8.69
C LEU A 236 -25.59 -14.43 8.28
N ILE A 237 -24.79 -13.41 8.58
CA ILE A 237 -23.35 -13.40 8.29
C ILE A 237 -22.62 -14.46 9.14
N ALA A 238 -23.02 -14.64 10.39
CA ALA A 238 -22.48 -15.66 11.29
C ALA A 238 -22.79 -17.07 10.78
N ALA A 239 -24.05 -17.36 10.44
CA ALA A 239 -24.47 -18.65 9.88
C ALA A 239 -23.72 -18.97 8.58
N ALA A 240 -23.62 -18.00 7.67
CA ALA A 240 -22.86 -18.16 6.43
C ALA A 240 -21.35 -18.40 6.68
N ALA A 241 -20.78 -17.79 7.73
CA ALA A 241 -19.37 -18.01 8.09
C ALA A 241 -19.13 -19.41 8.67
N GLU A 242 -20.07 -19.93 9.47
CA GLU A 242 -20.03 -21.29 10.01
C GLU A 242 -20.15 -22.35 8.91
N GLU A 243 -21.09 -22.17 7.98
CA GLU A 243 -21.26 -23.05 6.82
C GLU A 243 -19.97 -23.12 5.98
N ASN A 244 -19.36 -21.98 5.68
CA ASN A 244 -18.10 -21.93 4.94
C ASN A 244 -16.96 -22.67 5.67
N LYS A 245 -16.89 -22.59 7.00
CA LYS A 245 -15.90 -23.35 7.79
C LYS A 245 -16.18 -24.85 7.76
N ALA A 246 -17.44 -25.26 7.87
CA ALA A 246 -17.84 -26.65 7.83
C ALA A 246 -17.53 -27.29 6.47
N LEU A 247 -17.86 -26.61 5.37
CA LEU A 247 -17.53 -27.05 4.02
C LEU A 247 -16.01 -27.16 3.81
N PHE A 248 -15.24 -26.20 4.31
CA PHE A 248 -13.78 -26.26 4.23
C PHE A 248 -13.20 -27.46 4.99
N ASN A 249 -13.71 -27.76 6.18
CA ASN A 249 -13.30 -28.94 6.95
C ASN A 249 -13.68 -30.25 6.25
N ASP A 250 -14.88 -30.34 5.66
CA ASP A 250 -15.28 -31.51 4.87
C ASP A 250 -14.37 -31.71 3.65
N LEU A 251 -14.03 -30.63 2.95
CA LEU A 251 -13.08 -30.67 1.83
C LEU A 251 -11.70 -31.16 2.27
N LEU A 252 -11.17 -30.68 3.40
CA LEU A 252 -9.90 -31.17 3.93
C LEU A 252 -9.95 -32.67 4.26
N HIS A 253 -11.04 -33.15 4.87
CA HIS A 253 -11.24 -34.57 5.14
C HIS A 253 -11.39 -35.43 3.88
N ARG A 254 -11.93 -34.88 2.79
CA ARG A 254 -11.98 -35.55 1.48
C ARG A 254 -10.60 -35.62 0.83
N LEU A 255 -9.85 -34.52 0.86
CA LEU A 255 -8.50 -34.48 0.29
C LEU A 255 -7.55 -35.42 1.03
N SER A 256 -7.61 -35.50 2.36
CA SER A 256 -6.81 -36.46 3.13
C SER A 256 -7.16 -37.91 2.82
N ARG A 257 -8.40 -38.21 2.43
CA ARG A 257 -8.85 -39.56 2.03
C ARG A 257 -8.41 -39.94 0.62
N LEU A 258 -8.16 -38.98 -0.27
CA LEU A 258 -7.74 -39.22 -1.65
C LEU A 258 -6.22 -39.33 -1.82
N GLN A 259 -5.44 -39.01 -0.78
CA GLN A 259 -3.98 -39.15 -0.76
C GLN A 259 -3.51 -40.49 -0.15
N LEU A 260 -4.43 -41.37 0.23
CA LEU A 260 -4.21 -42.76 0.66
C LEU A 260 -4.68 -43.71 -0.45
#